data_AF-A0A4Y4CPC5-F1
#
_entry.id   AF-A0A4Y4CPC5-F1
#
_cell.length_a   1.000
_cell.length_b   1.000
_cell.length_c   1.000
_cell.angle_alpha   90.00
_cell.angle_beta   90.00
_cell.angle_gamma   90.00
#
_symmetry.space_group_name_H-M   'P 1'
#
loop_
_entity.id
_entity.type
_entity.pdbx_description
1 polymer ?
#
loop_
_entity_poly.entity_id
_entity_poly.type
_entity_poly.pdbx_seq_one_letter_code
_entity_poly.pdbx_strand_id
1 'polypeptide(L)'
;MKTTEKVDVREIRRKLGMNQSQFWSKIGVTQSGGSRYESGRNIPRPVQALLRLVHIEQVDISKIKKDDVEVVEYLKATNPELFKTLKKEARAKRKERVAH
;
A
#
# COMPACT_ATOMS: atom_id res chain seq x y z
N MET A 1 2.18 21.88 -11.60
CA MET A 1 2.09 20.41 -11.45
C MET A 1 2.98 20.01 -10.28
N LYS A 2 2.42 19.55 -9.15
CA LYS A 2 3.22 19.22 -7.97
C LYS A 2 4.15 18.06 -8.31
N THR A 3 5.44 18.30 -8.19
CA THR A 3 6.53 17.33 -8.25
C THR A 3 6.13 16.08 -7.47
N THR A 4 5.89 14.99 -8.19
CA THR A 4 5.89 13.66 -7.59
C THR A 4 7.22 13.51 -6.88
N GLU A 5 7.21 13.55 -5.55
CA GLU A 5 8.33 13.12 -4.74
C GLU A 5 8.82 11.80 -5.36
N LYS A 6 10.08 11.77 -5.81
CA LYS A 6 10.70 10.54 -6.29
C LYS A 6 10.77 9.63 -5.07
N VAL A 7 9.72 8.86 -4.85
CA VAL A 7 9.70 7.81 -3.85
C VAL A 7 10.81 6.84 -4.22
N ASP A 8 11.88 6.81 -3.42
CA ASP A 8 12.99 5.90 -3.66
C ASP A 8 12.54 4.47 -3.32
N VAL A 9 12.15 3.74 -4.37
CA VAL A 9 11.71 2.35 -4.28
C VAL A 9 12.78 1.45 -3.67
N ARG A 10 14.06 1.74 -3.93
CA ARG A 10 15.17 0.97 -3.39
C ARG A 10 15.28 1.20 -1.88
N GLU A 11 15.07 2.42 -1.42
CA GLU A 11 15.05 2.74 0.01
C GLU A 11 13.87 2.07 0.72
N ILE A 12 12.66 2.12 0.16
CA ILE A 12 11.49 1.41 0.72
C ILE A 12 11.80 -0.09 0.86
N ARG A 13 12.29 -0.72 -0.21
CA ARG A 13 12.61 -2.14 -0.19
C ARG A 13 13.64 -2.48 0.88
N ARG A 14 14.68 -1.66 1.03
CA ARG A 14 15.72 -1.83 2.07
C ARG A 14 15.14 -1.69 3.48
N LYS A 15 14.29 -0.68 3.73
CA LYS A 15 13.61 -0.49 5.02
C LYS A 15 12.72 -1.68 5.39
N LEU A 16 12.13 -2.33 4.41
CA LEU A 16 11.32 -3.54 4.60
C LEU A 16 12.15 -4.83 4.70
N GLY A 17 13.48 -4.77 4.54
CA GLY A 17 14.36 -5.94 4.61
C GLY A 17 14.13 -6.96 3.50
N MET A 18 13.52 -6.57 2.37
CA MET A 18 13.15 -7.48 1.28
C MET A 18 14.21 -7.51 0.18
N ASN A 19 14.41 -8.68 -0.43
CA ASN A 19 15.13 -8.76 -1.70
C ASN A 19 14.24 -8.31 -2.87
N GLN A 20 14.84 -8.14 -4.07
CA GLN A 20 14.09 -7.67 -5.24
C GLN A 20 12.95 -8.62 -5.62
N SER A 21 13.19 -9.93 -5.62
CA SER A 21 12.15 -10.91 -5.99
C SER A 21 10.93 -10.81 -5.06
N GLN A 22 11.15 -10.84 -3.74
CA GLN A 22 10.10 -10.71 -2.72
C GLN A 22 9.34 -9.39 -2.83
N PHE A 23 10.05 -8.28 -3.03
CA PHE A 23 9.44 -6.97 -3.12
C PHE A 23 8.55 -6.82 -4.36
N TRP A 24 9.05 -7.20 -5.53
CA TRP A 24 8.35 -6.98 -6.80
C TRP A 24 7.23 -8.00 -7.05
N SER A 25 7.43 -9.26 -6.64
CA SER A 25 6.40 -10.31 -6.78
C SER A 25 5.10 -9.98 -6.04
N LYS A 26 5.17 -9.30 -4.88
CA LYS A 26 3.99 -8.86 -4.12
C LYS A 26 3.04 -7.93 -4.90
N ILE A 27 3.53 -7.27 -5.95
CA ILE A 27 2.74 -6.40 -6.83
C ILE A 27 2.66 -6.93 -8.26
N GLY A 28 2.91 -8.23 -8.46
CA GLY A 28 2.82 -8.89 -9.77
C GLY A 28 3.92 -8.51 -10.76
N VAL A 29 5.04 -7.97 -10.29
CA VAL A 29 6.17 -7.58 -11.13
C VAL A 29 7.29 -8.62 -11.02
N THR A 30 7.85 -9.03 -12.16
CA THR A 30 9.00 -9.95 -12.20
C THR A 30 10.26 -9.30 -11.62
N GLN A 31 11.18 -10.10 -11.08
CA GLN A 31 12.44 -9.58 -10.54
C GLN A 31 13.23 -8.76 -11.58
N SER A 32 13.31 -9.22 -12.83
CA SER A 32 14.01 -8.50 -13.91
C SER A 32 13.30 -7.21 -14.34
N GLY A 33 11.97 -7.15 -14.22
CA GLY A 33 11.20 -5.92 -14.37
C GLY A 33 11.51 -4.93 -13.25
N GLY A 34 11.45 -5.41 -12.01
CA GLY A 34 11.75 -4.65 -10.81
C GLY A 34 13.16 -4.08 -10.76
N SER A 35 14.16 -4.88 -11.15
CA SER A 35 15.55 -4.41 -11.23
C SER A 35 15.71 -3.22 -12.17
N ARG A 36 14.98 -3.20 -13.29
CA ARG A 36 15.00 -2.06 -14.24
C ARG A 36 14.39 -0.80 -13.62
N TYR A 37 13.31 -0.96 -12.86
CA TYR A 37 12.71 0.16 -12.12
C TYR A 37 13.67 0.73 -11.08
N GLU A 38 14.32 -0.14 -10.30
CA GLU A 38 15.33 0.30 -9.31
C GLU A 38 16.60 0.89 -9.95
N SER A 39 16.86 0.64 -11.23
CA SER A 39 18.01 1.20 -11.97
C SER A 39 17.67 2.49 -12.74
N GLY A 40 16.48 3.07 -12.52
CA GLY A 40 16.10 4.37 -13.08
C GLY A 40 15.14 4.31 -14.27
N ARG A 41 14.67 3.13 -14.68
CA ARG A 41 13.57 3.04 -15.65
C ARG A 41 12.30 3.63 -15.05
N ASN A 42 11.57 4.41 -15.84
CA ASN A 42 10.27 4.92 -15.42
C ASN A 42 9.32 3.78 -15.03
N ILE A 43 8.68 3.92 -13.87
CA ILE A 43 7.71 2.98 -13.33
C ILE A 43 6.33 3.35 -13.89
N PRO A 44 5.58 2.44 -14.52
CA PRO A 44 4.22 2.74 -14.97
C PRO A 44 3.32 3.15 -13.81
N ARG A 45 2.39 4.10 -14.04
CA ARG A 45 1.46 4.59 -13.00
C ARG A 45 0.71 3.47 -12.25
N PRO A 46 0.19 2.41 -12.89
CA PRO A 46 -0.46 1.31 -12.17
C PRO A 46 0.47 0.62 -11.17
N VAL A 47 1.74 0.42 -11.55
CA VAL A 47 2.75 -0.21 -10.68
C VAL A 47 3.09 0.72 -9.50
N GLN A 48 3.16 2.04 -9.72
CA GLN A 48 3.36 3.01 -8.64
C GLN A 48 2.21 2.99 -7.63
N ALA A 49 0.96 2.90 -8.10
CA ALA A 49 -0.21 2.81 -7.24
C ALA A 49 -0.18 1.54 -6.37
N LEU A 50 0.12 0.38 -6.98
CA LEU A 50 0.26 -0.88 -6.24
C LEU A 50 1.42 -0.86 -5.25
N LEU A 51 2.56 -0.27 -5.63
CA LEU A 51 3.71 -0.11 -4.75
C LEU A 51 3.34 0.67 -3.48
N ARG A 52 2.60 1.78 -3.64
CA ARG A 52 2.10 2.56 -2.51
C ARG A 52 1.15 1.74 -1.65
N LEU A 53 0.13 1.12 -2.23
CA LEU A 53 -0.86 0.34 -1.47
C LEU A 53 -0.20 -0.80 -0.68
N VAL A 54 0.63 -1.60 -1.35
CA VAL A 54 1.18 -2.83 -0.76
C VAL A 54 2.36 -2.55 0.17
N HIS A 55 3.31 -1.71 -0.23
CA HIS A 55 4.57 -1.56 0.51
C HIS A 55 4.59 -0.36 1.46
N ILE A 56 3.83 0.70 1.16
CA ILE A 56 3.75 1.89 2.02
C ILE A 56 2.56 1.77 2.97
N GLU A 57 1.37 1.50 2.44
CA GLU A 57 0.15 1.41 3.24
C GLU A 57 -0.02 0.04 3.91
N GLN A 58 0.83 -0.93 3.56
CA GLN A 58 0.84 -2.30 4.10
C GLN A 58 -0.50 -3.02 3.90
N VAL A 59 -1.12 -2.76 2.74
CA VAL A 59 -2.40 -3.35 2.35
C VAL A 59 -2.15 -4.68 1.65
N ASP A 60 -2.73 -5.73 2.21
CA ASP A 60 -2.77 -7.04 1.57
C ASP A 60 -3.93 -7.09 0.57
N ILE A 61 -3.61 -6.83 -0.71
CA ILE A 61 -4.59 -6.80 -1.80
C ILE A 61 -5.32 -8.14 -2.00
N SER A 62 -4.74 -9.26 -1.54
CA SER A 62 -5.41 -10.57 -1.62
C SER A 62 -6.58 -10.73 -0.65
N LYS A 63 -6.64 -9.86 0.37
CA LYS A 63 -7.67 -9.88 1.41
C LYS A 63 -8.77 -8.86 1.19
N ILE A 64 -8.62 -7.95 0.24
CA ILE A 64 -9.65 -6.95 -0.07
C ILE A 64 -10.70 -7.56 -0.99
N LYS A 65 -11.96 -7.51 -0.57
CA LYS A 65 -13.11 -7.84 -1.43
C LYS A 65 -13.84 -6.58 -1.86
N LYS A 66 -14.62 -6.71 -2.94
CA LYS A 66 -15.49 -5.63 -3.44
C LYS A 66 -16.48 -5.18 -2.37
N ASP A 67 -17.11 -6.14 -1.69
CA ASP A 67 -18.11 -5.89 -0.65
C ASP A 67 -17.54 -5.08 0.53
N ASP A 68 -16.27 -5.30 0.90
CA ASP A 68 -15.61 -4.51 1.95
C ASP A 68 -15.52 -3.02 1.56
N VAL A 69 -15.25 -2.74 0.28
CA VAL A 69 -15.17 -1.38 -0.26
C VAL A 69 -16.57 -0.75 -0.31
N GLU A 70 -17.57 -1.50 -0.76
CA GLU A 70 -18.96 -1.03 -0.82
C GLU A 70 -19.50 -0.66 0.56
N VAL A 71 -19.21 -1.46 1.60
CA VAL A 71 -19.58 -1.13 2.98
C VAL A 71 -18.90 0.16 3.45
N VAL A 72 -17.62 0.35 3.12
CA VAL A 72 -16.90 1.58 3.46
C VAL A 72 -17.49 2.81 2.75
N GLU A 73 -17.88 2.68 1.50
CA GLU A 73 -18.52 3.76 0.73
C GLU A 73 -19.92 4.08 1.28
N TYR A 74 -20.72 3.05 1.55
CA TYR A 74 -22.03 3.19 2.17
C TYR A 74 -21.94 3.89 3.53
N LEU A 75 -21.03 3.49 4.40
CA LEU A 75 -20.83 4.11 5.71
C LEU A 75 -20.41 5.57 5.59
N LYS A 76 -19.52 5.90 4.65
CA LYS A 76 -19.12 7.29 4.41
C LYS A 76 -20.28 8.16 3.92
N ALA A 77 -21.20 7.60 3.13
CA ALA A 77 -22.34 8.33 2.60
C ALA A 77 -23.48 8.48 3.62
N THR A 78 -23.76 7.43 4.39
CA THR A 78 -24.93 7.37 5.29
C THR A 78 -24.63 7.76 6.73
N ASN A 79 -23.44 7.45 7.23
CA ASN A 79 -23.05 7.78 8.61
C ASN A 79 -21.54 8.10 8.72
N PRO A 80 -21.13 9.31 8.29
CA PRO A 80 -19.74 9.74 8.32
C PRO A 80 -19.10 9.72 9.71
N GLU A 81 -19.88 10.02 10.76
CA GLU A 81 -19.38 10.06 12.14
C GLU A 81 -19.09 8.65 12.69
N LEU A 82 -19.95 7.67 12.38
CA LEU A 82 -19.67 6.28 12.69
C LEU A 82 -18.41 5.79 11.96
N PHE A 83 -18.26 6.12 10.67
CA PHE A 83 -17.03 5.78 9.93
C PHE A 83 -15.78 6.38 10.58
N LYS A 84 -15.80 7.65 10.99
CA LYS A 84 -14.69 8.30 11.69
C LYS A 84 -14.36 7.60 13.02
N THR A 85 -15.39 7.23 13.78
CA THR A 85 -15.24 6.54 15.07
C THR A 85 -14.60 5.17 14.91
N LEU A 86 -15.16 4.32 14.04
CA LEU A 86 -14.62 2.99 13.74
C LEU A 86 -13.18 3.07 13.20
N LYS A 87 -12.89 4.07 12.36
CA LYS A 87 -11.53 4.31 11.86
C LYS A 87 -10.55 4.67 12.98
N LYS A 88 -10.97 5.42 14.00
CA LYS A 88 -10.14 5.76 15.16
C LYS A 88 -9.87 4.53 16.02
N GLU A 89 -10.90 3.75 16.32
CA GLU A 89 -10.81 2.51 17.11
C GLU A 89 -9.91 1.46 16.44
N ALA A 90 -10.11 1.21 15.13
CA ALA A 90 -9.29 0.29 14.36
C ALA A 90 -7.79 0.69 14.37
N ARG A 91 -7.50 1.99 14.32
CA ARG A 91 -6.12 2.51 14.43
C ARG A 91 -5.54 2.29 15.82
N ALA A 92 -6.32 2.49 16.89
CA ALA A 92 -5.88 2.25 18.26
C ALA A 92 -5.52 0.77 18.45
N LYS A 93 -6.42 -0.14 18.06
CA LYS A 93 -6.21 -1.60 18.13
C LYS A 93 -5.00 -2.06 17.32
N ARG A 94 -4.73 -1.45 16.15
CA ARG A 94 -3.51 -1.75 15.37
C ARG A 94 -2.24 -1.35 16.12
N LYS A 95 -2.23 -0.21 16.83
CA LYS A 95 -1.06 0.23 17.61
C LYS A 95 -0.80 -0.70 18.79
N GLU A 96 -1.85 -1.13 19.49
CA GLU A 96 -1.74 -2.10 20.60
C GLU A 96 -1.10 -3.41 20.13
N ARG A 97 -1.52 -3.97 18.99
CA ARG A 97 -0.96 -5.20 18.44
C ARG A 97 0.51 -5.10 18.02
N VAL A 98 1.03 -3.90 17.75
CA VAL A 98 2.43 -3.69 17.33
C VAL A 98 3.34 -3.43 18.54
N ALA A 99 2.77 -3.07 19.69
CA ALA A 99 3.50 -2.80 20.93
C ALA A 99 3.72 -4.04 21.81
N HIS A 100 3.18 -5.20 21.41
CA HIS A 100 3.43 -6.53 21.97
C HIS A 100 4.15 -7.39 20.94
#